data_AF-A0AB74UDY2-F1
#
_entry.id   AF-A0AB74UDY2-F1
#
_cell.length_a   1.000
_cell.length_b   1.000
_cell.length_c   1.000
_cell.angle_alpha   90.00
_cell.angle_beta   90.00
_cell.angle_gamma   90.00
#
_symmetry.space_group_name_H-M   'P 1'
#
loop_
_entity.id
_entity.type
_entity.pdbx_description
1 polymer ?
#
loop_
_entity_poly.entity_id
_entity_poly.type
_entity_poly.pdbx_seq_one_letter_code
_entity_poly.pdbx_strand_id
1 'polypeptide(L)'
;MYAIDTLEFARQLRTAGFTQEQAEAIAEAHGRAFREAAEHTLATKTDLAETRAALKTDIDAVRTDLNQKIDSVRSQLDQKIDSVRSELKIDMVKLGNQMTLRLGGMFALGIAFLTAIKFFS
;
A
#
# COMPACT_ATOMS: atom_id res chain seq x y z
N MET A 1 -28.88 24.74 -2.72
CA MET A 1 -28.82 25.42 -1.42
C MET A 1 -30.24 25.86 -1.13
N TYR A 2 -30.86 25.37 -0.05
CA TYR A 2 -32.16 25.89 0.36
C TYR A 2 -31.93 27.34 0.77
N ALA A 3 -32.30 28.29 -0.09
CA ALA A 3 -32.29 29.69 0.27
C ALA A 3 -33.39 29.88 1.33
N ILE A 4 -33.07 30.51 2.45
CA ILE A 4 -34.11 30.97 3.37
C ILE A 4 -35.02 31.90 2.57
N ASP A 5 -36.32 31.60 2.57
CA ASP A 5 -37.32 32.47 1.97
C ASP A 5 -37.53 33.69 2.88
N THR A 6 -36.65 34.68 2.70
CA THR A 6 -36.67 35.96 3.40
C THR A 6 -38.01 36.68 3.24
N LEU A 7 -38.72 36.44 2.12
CA LEU A 7 -39.98 37.08 1.79
C LEU A 7 -41.14 36.47 2.60
N GLU A 8 -41.19 35.14 2.71
CA GLU A 8 -42.14 34.46 3.60
C GLU A 8 -41.90 34.82 5.07
N PHE A 9 -40.63 34.88 5.49
CA PHE A 9 -40.28 35.25 6.86
C PHE A 9 -40.71 36.69 7.20
N ALA A 10 -40.49 37.65 6.30
CA ALA A 10 -41.00 39.02 6.47
C ALA A 10 -42.53 39.07 6.51
N ARG A 11 -43.23 38.26 5.69
CA ARG A 11 -44.70 38.18 5.73
C ARG A 11 -45.20 37.68 7.09
N GLN A 12 -44.57 36.65 7.65
CA GLN A 12 -44.93 36.13 8.97
C GLN A 12 -44.76 37.18 10.08
N LEU A 13 -43.67 37.94 10.05
CA LEU A 13 -43.44 39.05 10.99
C LEU A 13 -44.53 40.12 10.88
N ARG A 14 -44.93 40.47 9.65
CA ARG A 14 -46.03 41.42 9.45
C ARG A 14 -47.36 40.89 9.99
N THR A 15 -47.66 39.60 9.78
CA THR A 15 -48.86 38.96 10.35
C THR A 15 -48.81 38.93 11.89
N ALA A 16 -47.62 38.90 12.48
CA ALA A 16 -47.41 39.02 13.93
C ALA A 16 -47.47 40.47 14.47
N GLY A 17 -47.73 41.46 13.61
CA GLY A 17 -47.96 42.85 14.01
C GLY A 17 -46.75 43.80 13.84
N PHE A 18 -45.65 43.35 13.24
CA PHE A 18 -44.52 44.22 12.90
C PHE A 18 -44.84 45.12 11.69
N THR A 19 -44.26 46.32 11.63
CA THR A 19 -44.38 47.18 10.44
C THR A 19 -43.64 46.55 9.27
N GLN A 20 -43.95 47.01 8.05
CA GLN A 20 -43.28 46.53 6.86
C GLN A 20 -41.76 46.76 6.94
N GLU A 21 -41.31 47.96 7.31
CA GLU A 21 -39.88 48.25 7.41
C GLU A 21 -39.19 47.39 8.47
N GLN A 22 -39.84 47.13 9.60
CA GLN A 22 -39.30 46.28 10.67
C GLN A 22 -39.19 44.82 10.21
N ALA A 23 -40.24 44.29 9.59
CA ALA A 23 -40.28 42.92 9.10
C ALA A 23 -39.22 42.66 8.03
N GLU A 24 -39.07 43.59 7.07
CA GLU A 24 -38.05 43.51 6.02
C GLU A 24 -36.63 43.59 6.61
N ALA A 25 -36.36 44.53 7.52
CA ALA A 25 -35.05 44.69 8.14
C ALA A 25 -34.64 43.45 8.96
N ILE A 26 -35.55 42.88 9.76
CA ILE A 26 -35.29 41.69 10.58
C ILE A 26 -35.05 40.47 9.69
N ALA A 27 -35.85 40.31 8.63
CA ALA A 27 -35.73 39.19 7.72
C ALA A 27 -34.41 39.24 6.95
N GLU A 28 -34.02 40.43 6.47
CA GLU A 28 -32.75 40.61 5.78
C GLU A 28 -31.55 40.39 6.72
N ALA A 29 -31.61 40.86 7.96
CA ALA A 29 -30.55 40.64 8.95
C ALA A 29 -30.36 39.15 9.26
N HIS A 30 -31.44 38.41 9.49
CA HIS A 30 -31.38 36.96 9.70
C HIS A 30 -30.93 36.21 8.45
N GLY A 31 -31.42 36.60 7.27
CA GLY A 31 -31.02 36.00 6.01
C GLY A 31 -29.54 36.22 5.66
N ARG A 32 -28.95 37.33 6.11
CA ARG A 32 -27.50 37.60 6.03
C ARG A 32 -26.73 36.74 7.03
N ALA A 33 -27.10 36.77 8.31
CA ALA A 33 -26.43 35.99 9.35
C ALA A 33 -26.42 34.48 9.03
N PHE A 34 -27.51 33.94 8.47
CA PHE A 34 -27.56 32.53 8.10
C PHE A 34 -26.70 32.20 6.87
N ARG A 35 -26.62 33.09 5.88
CA ARG A 35 -25.73 32.91 4.72
C ARG A 35 -24.27 32.91 5.16
N GLU A 36 -23.89 33.86 5.99
CA GLU A 36 -22.55 33.97 6.54
C GLU A 36 -22.19 32.74 7.39
N ALA A 37 -23.10 32.29 8.26
CA ALA A 37 -22.92 31.05 9.01
C ALA A 37 -22.81 29.81 8.10
N ALA A 38 -23.62 29.72 7.04
CA ALA A 38 -23.58 28.61 6.10
C ALA A 38 -22.29 28.57 5.28
N GLU A 39 -21.76 29.72 4.86
CA GLU A 39 -20.47 29.83 4.15
C GLU A 39 -19.30 29.37 5.02
N HIS A 40 -19.32 29.67 6.32
CA HIS A 40 -18.22 29.34 7.22
C HIS A 40 -18.31 27.97 7.90
N THR A 41 -19.48 27.33 7.91
CA THR A 41 -19.68 26.07 8.66
C THR A 41 -19.85 24.85 7.77
N LEU A 42 -20.29 25.04 6.52
CA LEU A 42 -20.58 23.92 5.62
C LEU A 42 -19.43 23.71 4.64
N ALA A 43 -18.97 22.47 4.54
CA ALA A 43 -18.11 22.06 3.44
C ALA A 43 -18.88 22.26 2.12
N THR A 44 -18.26 22.97 1.19
CA THR A 44 -18.80 23.20 -0.14
C THR A 44 -18.61 21.96 -1.02
N LYS A 45 -19.29 21.96 -2.18
CA LYS A 45 -19.05 20.91 -3.20
C LYS A 45 -17.61 20.93 -3.70
N THR A 46 -16.97 22.10 -3.70
CA THR A 46 -15.57 22.26 -4.10
C THR A 46 -14.66 21.59 -3.08
N ASP A 47 -14.84 21.86 -1.78
CA ASP A 47 -14.03 21.25 -0.71
C ASP A 47 -14.11 19.71 -0.75
N LEU A 48 -15.31 19.18 -1.02
CA LEU A 48 -15.50 17.73 -1.17
C LEU A 48 -14.81 17.19 -2.43
N ALA A 49 -14.83 17.92 -3.53
CA ALA A 49 -14.15 17.52 -4.77
C ALA A 49 -12.62 17.54 -4.59
N GLU A 50 -12.09 18.55 -3.92
CA GLU A 50 -10.67 18.67 -3.57
C GLU A 50 -10.24 17.54 -2.64
N THR A 51 -11.00 17.29 -1.57
CA THR A 51 -10.75 16.17 -0.65
C THR A 51 -10.78 14.83 -1.39
N ARG A 52 -11.75 14.63 -2.29
CA ARG A 52 -11.84 13.41 -3.11
C ARG A 52 -10.64 13.26 -4.04
N ALA A 53 -10.17 14.36 -4.64
CA ALA A 53 -9.00 14.35 -5.51
C ALA A 53 -7.71 14.04 -4.71
N ALA A 54 -7.53 14.65 -3.54
CA ALA A 54 -6.43 14.38 -2.64
C ALA A 54 -6.40 12.90 -2.21
N LEU A 55 -7.55 12.37 -1.73
CA LEU A 55 -7.67 10.96 -1.37
C LEU A 55 -7.40 10.02 -2.54
N LYS A 56 -7.82 10.37 -3.75
CA LYS A 56 -7.50 9.59 -4.94
C LYS A 56 -6.00 9.54 -5.20
N THR A 57 -5.32 10.68 -5.11
CA THR A 57 -3.86 10.77 -5.25
C THR A 57 -3.15 9.92 -4.19
N ASP A 58 -3.57 10.01 -2.93
CA ASP A 58 -2.99 9.24 -1.83
C ASP A 58 -3.17 7.73 -2.04
N ILE A 59 -4.36 7.30 -2.48
CA ILE A 59 -4.65 5.90 -2.81
C ILE A 59 -3.76 5.42 -3.96
N ASP A 60 -3.62 6.21 -5.02
CA ASP A 60 -2.79 5.87 -6.18
C ASP A 60 -1.30 5.80 -5.79
N ALA A 61 -0.84 6.68 -4.90
CA ALA A 61 0.52 6.67 -4.35
C ALA A 61 0.79 5.42 -3.48
N VAL A 62 -0.12 5.09 -2.55
CA VAL A 62 -0.02 3.88 -1.71
C VAL A 62 -0.02 2.62 -2.57
N ARG A 63 -0.87 2.55 -3.60
CA ARG A 63 -0.91 1.41 -4.52
C ARG A 63 0.41 1.24 -5.28
N THR A 64 1.03 2.35 -5.69
CA THR A 64 2.31 2.34 -6.39
C THR A 64 3.43 1.86 -5.46
N ASP A 65 3.52 2.40 -4.24
CA ASP A 65 4.51 1.98 -3.24
C ASP A 65 4.38 0.49 -2.88
N LEU A 66 3.15 -0.01 -2.70
CA LEU A 66 2.91 -1.42 -2.42
C LEU A 66 3.35 -2.33 -3.58
N ASN A 67 3.06 -1.94 -4.83
CA ASN A 67 3.52 -2.71 -5.99
C ASN A 67 5.06 -2.75 -6.06
N GLN A 68 5.74 -1.63 -5.84
CA GLN A 68 7.20 -1.57 -5.81
C GLN A 68 7.80 -2.45 -4.71
N LYS A 69 7.19 -2.44 -3.51
CA LYS A 69 7.61 -3.32 -2.40
C LYS A 69 7.41 -4.80 -2.74
N ILE A 70 6.29 -5.15 -3.36
CA ILE A 70 6.01 -6.53 -3.81
C ILE A 70 7.07 -6.99 -4.82
N ASP A 71 7.38 -6.16 -5.82
CA ASP A 71 8.38 -6.49 -6.84
C ASP A 71 9.79 -6.60 -6.25
N SER A 72 10.13 -5.73 -5.28
CA SER A 72 11.39 -5.81 -4.54
C SER A 72 11.51 -7.12 -3.75
N VAL A 73 10.46 -7.51 -3.01
CA VAL A 73 10.44 -8.77 -2.26
C VAL A 73 10.54 -9.98 -3.18
N ARG A 74 9.84 -9.98 -4.32
CA ARG A 74 9.93 -11.05 -5.33
C ARG A 74 11.36 -11.20 -5.85
N SER A 75 11.99 -10.09 -6.26
CA SER A 75 13.37 -10.09 -6.74
C SER A 75 14.35 -10.61 -5.68
N GLN A 76 14.20 -10.19 -4.42
CA GLN A 76 15.02 -10.69 -3.32
C GLN A 76 14.83 -12.20 -3.06
N LEU A 77 13.60 -12.71 -3.19
CA LEU A 77 13.33 -14.13 -3.04
C LEU A 77 13.91 -14.94 -4.20
N ASP A 78 13.80 -14.48 -5.44
CA ASP A 78 14.40 -15.13 -6.60
C ASP A 78 15.93 -15.21 -6.46
N GLN A 79 16.58 -14.12 -6.05
CA GLN A 79 18.02 -14.09 -5.77
C GLN A 79 18.42 -15.08 -4.67
N LYS A 80 17.65 -15.17 -3.58
CA LYS A 80 17.91 -16.15 -2.51
C LYS A 80 17.74 -17.58 -3.00
N ILE A 81 16.72 -17.86 -3.81
CA ILE A 81 16.50 -19.18 -4.41
C ILE A 81 17.69 -19.57 -5.29
N ASP A 82 18.18 -18.65 -6.13
CA ASP A 82 19.33 -18.90 -7.00
C ASP A 82 20.63 -19.10 -6.20
N SER A 83 20.84 -18.34 -5.12
CA SER A 83 21.97 -18.57 -4.18
C SER A 83 21.94 -19.98 -3.60
N VAL A 84 20.79 -20.39 -3.03
CA VAL A 84 20.63 -21.71 -2.43
C VAL A 84 20.81 -22.82 -3.48
N ARG A 85 20.29 -22.65 -4.70
CA ARG A 85 20.51 -23.61 -5.80
C ARG A 85 21.98 -23.74 -6.17
N SER A 86 22.71 -22.62 -6.22
CA SER A 86 24.14 -22.60 -6.52
C SER A 86 24.95 -23.31 -5.42
N GLU A 87 24.66 -23.00 -4.16
CA GLU A 87 25.28 -23.62 -2.99
C GLU A 87 25.06 -25.14 -3.00
N LEU A 88 23.82 -25.60 -3.20
CA LEU A 88 23.49 -27.02 -3.29
C LEU A 88 24.23 -27.72 -4.45
N LYS A 89 24.36 -27.05 -5.61
CA LYS A 89 25.11 -27.61 -6.74
C LYS A 89 26.60 -27.77 -6.40
N ILE A 90 27.20 -26.80 -5.73
CA ILE A 90 28.60 -26.85 -5.28
C ILE A 90 28.78 -28.01 -4.29
N ASP A 91 27.88 -28.14 -3.31
CA ASP A 91 27.94 -29.20 -2.31
C ASP A 91 27.79 -30.60 -2.94
N MET A 92 26.90 -30.76 -3.92
CA MET A 92 26.76 -32.01 -4.67
C MET A 92 28.04 -32.38 -5.43
N VAL A 93 28.69 -31.41 -6.10
CA VAL A 93 29.96 -31.64 -6.79
C VAL A 93 31.06 -32.01 -5.81
N LYS A 94 31.14 -31.30 -4.67
CA LYS A 94 32.11 -31.58 -3.62
C LYS A 94 31.93 -32.99 -3.06
N LEU A 95 30.69 -33.40 -2.79
CA LEU A 95 30.38 -34.75 -2.32
C LEU A 95 30.76 -35.80 -3.37
N GLY A 96 30.42 -35.57 -4.65
CA GLY A 96 30.80 -36.43 -5.76
C GLY A 96 32.32 -36.63 -5.84
N ASN A 97 33.10 -35.56 -5.79
CA ASN A 97 34.56 -35.62 -5.81
C ASN A 97 35.14 -36.36 -4.60
N GLN A 98 34.61 -36.12 -3.40
CA GLN A 98 35.03 -36.82 -2.19
C GLN A 98 34.76 -38.32 -2.27
N MET A 99 33.62 -38.74 -2.81
CA MET A 99 33.32 -40.16 -3.02
C MET A 99 34.26 -40.79 -4.04
N THR A 100 34.49 -40.13 -5.18
CA THR A 100 35.41 -40.61 -6.22
C THR A 100 36.82 -40.83 -5.65
N LEU A 101 37.34 -39.88 -4.87
CA LEU A 101 38.65 -40.00 -4.23
C LEU A 101 38.71 -41.13 -3.22
N ARG A 102 37.69 -41.26 -2.34
CA ARG A 102 37.64 -42.33 -1.33
C ARG A 102 37.53 -43.72 -1.96
N LEU A 103 36.67 -43.87 -2.97
CA LEU A 103 36.50 -45.13 -3.70
C LEU A 103 37.77 -45.47 -4.48
N GLY A 104 38.35 -44.52 -5.21
CA GLY A 104 39.62 -44.71 -5.92
C GLY A 104 40.74 -45.14 -4.98
N GLY A 105 40.85 -44.53 -3.80
CA GLY A 105 41.80 -44.93 -2.77
C GLY A 105 41.57 -46.36 -2.25
N MET A 106 40.32 -46.74 -1.99
CA MET A 106 39.98 -48.11 -1.59
C MET A 106 40.31 -49.14 -2.67
N PHE A 107 40.03 -48.85 -3.95
CA PHE A 107 40.40 -49.73 -5.05
C PHE A 107 41.91 -49.90 -5.17
N ALA A 108 42.68 -48.81 -5.07
CA ALA A 108 44.14 -48.86 -5.13
C ALA A 108 44.72 -49.71 -3.99
N LEU A 109 44.23 -49.52 -2.76
CA LEU A 109 44.63 -50.33 -1.60
C LEU A 109 44.25 -51.81 -1.77
N GLY A 110 43.04 -52.10 -2.27
CA GLY A 110 42.57 -53.46 -2.52
C GLY A 110 43.43 -54.19 -3.57
N ILE A 111 43.78 -53.51 -4.66
CA ILE A 111 44.69 -54.06 -5.69
C ILE A 111 46.06 -54.33 -5.08
N ALA A 112 46.64 -53.37 -4.35
CA ALA A 112 47.94 -53.52 -3.71
C ALA A 112 47.97 -54.72 -2.75
N PHE A 113 46.90 -54.90 -1.96
CA PHE A 113 46.74 -56.03 -1.05
C PHE A 113 46.67 -57.38 -1.79
N LEU A 114 45.88 -57.48 -2.86
CA LEU A 114 45.80 -58.69 -3.69
C LEU A 114 47.14 -59.03 -4.35
N THR A 115 47.86 -58.03 -4.86
CA THR A 115 49.18 -58.24 -5.45
C THR A 115 50.21 -58.73 -4.43
N ALA A 116 50.14 -58.23 -3.18
CA ALA A 116 51.01 -58.68 -2.11
C ALA A 116 50.77 -60.15 -1.76
N ILE A 117 49.50 -60.59 -1.61
CA ILE A 117 49.17 -62.00 -1.33
C ILE A 117 49.77 -62.93 -2.40
N LYS A 118 49.62 -62.58 -3.69
CA LYS A 118 50.15 -63.41 -4.79
C LYS A 118 51.67 -63.47 -4.83
N PHE A 119 52.38 -62.47 -4.29
CA PHE A 119 53.84 -62.45 -4.23
C PHE A 119 54.40 -63.33 -3.11
N PHE A 120 53.65 -63.50 -2.01
CA PHE A 120 54.07 -64.27 -0.84
C PHE A 120 53.47 -65.69 -0.74
N SER A 121 52.53 -66.07 -1.63
CA SER A 121 51.97 -67.43 -1.77
C SER A 121 52.72 -68.26 -2.80
#